data_AF-A0A3D9V3Y2-F1
#
_entry.id   AF-A0A3D9V3Y2-F1
#
_cell.length_a   1.000
_cell.length_b   1.000
_cell.length_c   1.000
_cell.angle_alpha   90.00
_cell.angle_beta   90.00
_cell.angle_gamma   90.00
#
_symmetry.space_group_name_H-M   'P 1'
#
loop_
_entity.id
_entity.type
_entity.pdbx_description
1 polymer ?
#
loop_
_entity_poly.entity_id
_entity_poly.type
_entity_poly.pdbx_seq_one_letter_code
_entity_poly.pdbx_strand_id
1 'polypeptide(L)'
;MAHDLTGTGLAKTEQRLAKGEVMSQEEYPGQTLVTKDHDVIRQWGEERNAVPATVPGSRHGDHVGVLRFDFPGYGGERLEHISWDEWFRTFDERNLEFVYQEHRSGGEPSNFFLVRSAEQ
;
A
#
# COMPACT_ATOMS: atom_id res chain seq x y z
N MET A 1 45.03 -31.60 -2.50
CA MET A 1 45.27 -30.27 -3.06
C MET A 1 44.09 -29.95 -3.98
N ALA A 2 43.34 -28.90 -3.63
CA ALA A 2 42.62 -27.92 -4.45
C ALA A 2 42.33 -28.28 -5.95
N HIS A 3 41.14 -28.07 -6.53
CA HIS A 3 40.18 -26.96 -6.39
C HIS A 3 38.74 -27.37 -6.77
N ASP A 4 37.77 -26.65 -6.19
CA ASP A 4 36.48 -26.15 -6.72
C ASP A 4 36.19 -26.39 -8.21
N LEU A 5 34.94 -26.62 -8.66
CA LEU A 5 33.83 -25.66 -8.67
C LEU A 5 32.48 -26.41 -8.72
N THR A 6 31.65 -26.32 -7.68
CA THR A 6 30.22 -26.64 -7.80
C THR A 6 29.49 -25.32 -8.04
N GLY A 7 28.81 -25.26 -9.19
CA GLY A 7 28.17 -24.05 -9.71
C GLY A 7 27.19 -23.43 -8.71
N THR A 8 27.39 -22.12 -8.52
CA THR A 8 26.45 -21.15 -7.97
C THR A 8 25.07 -21.31 -8.62
N GLY A 9 24.13 -21.90 -7.89
CA GLY A 9 22.70 -21.86 -8.22
C GLY A 9 22.05 -20.58 -7.73
N LEU A 10 22.46 -19.43 -8.26
CA LEU A 10 21.70 -18.18 -8.20
C LEU A 10 21.11 -17.93 -9.58
N ALA A 11 19.81 -18.18 -9.76
CA ALA A 11 18.94 -17.50 -10.72
C ALA A 11 17.59 -18.22 -10.80
N LYS A 12 16.63 -17.84 -9.93
CA LYS A 12 15.19 -17.87 -10.25
C LYS A 12 14.38 -17.01 -9.28
N THR A 13 14.85 -15.80 -9.00
CA THR A 13 14.04 -14.79 -8.29
C THR A 13 13.88 -13.50 -9.11
N GLU A 14 14.40 -13.50 -10.35
CA GLU A 14 14.47 -12.32 -11.19
C GLU A 14 13.70 -12.53 -12.50
N GLN A 15 12.43 -12.92 -12.42
CA GLN A 15 11.52 -12.74 -13.56
C GLN A 15 10.04 -12.83 -13.16
N ARG A 16 9.55 -11.80 -12.45
CA ARG A 16 8.15 -11.35 -12.60
C ARG A 16 8.05 -9.85 -12.38
N LEU A 17 8.96 -9.12 -13.02
CA LEU A 17 8.80 -7.69 -13.29
C LEU A 17 8.35 -7.56 -14.74
N ALA A 18 7.11 -7.93 -15.02
CA ALA A 18 6.42 -7.55 -16.23
C ALA A 18 4.93 -7.76 -16.05
N LYS A 19 4.18 -6.69 -16.30
CA LYS A 19 2.74 -6.62 -16.60
C LYS A 19 1.84 -6.46 -15.37
N GLY A 20 1.05 -5.38 -15.42
CA GLY A 20 0.01 -5.01 -14.45
C GLY A 20 -1.07 -6.07 -14.36
N GLU A 21 -0.76 -7.16 -13.68
CA GLU A 21 -1.70 -8.14 -13.19
C GLU A 21 -1.99 -7.76 -11.74
N VAL A 22 -3.26 -7.48 -11.46
CA VAL A 22 -3.82 -7.33 -10.12
C VAL A 22 -3.37 -8.50 -9.25
N MET A 23 -2.31 -8.30 -8.44
CA MET A 23 -1.83 -9.30 -7.49
C MET A 23 -2.58 -9.14 -6.18
N SER A 24 -3.72 -9.83 -6.07
CA SER A 24 -4.57 -9.81 -4.89
C SER A 24 -4.10 -10.71 -3.75
N GLN A 25 -2.89 -11.29 -3.82
CA GLN A 25 -2.37 -12.19 -2.78
C GLN A 25 -0.87 -12.03 -2.56
N GLU A 26 -0.46 -11.94 -1.29
CA GLU A 26 0.95 -11.91 -0.86
C GLU A 26 1.62 -13.28 -1.14
N GLU A 27 2.73 -13.29 -1.88
CA GLU A 27 3.54 -14.49 -2.16
C GLU A 27 4.55 -14.78 -1.02
N TYR A 28 4.99 -13.75 -0.27
CA TYR A 28 5.85 -13.90 0.92
C TYR A 28 5.69 -12.72 1.90
N PRO A 29 5.83 -12.94 3.23
CA PRO A 29 5.71 -11.88 4.22
C PRO A 29 6.65 -10.71 3.97
N GLY A 30 6.14 -9.50 4.03
CA GLY A 30 6.91 -8.29 3.75
C GLY A 30 6.87 -7.85 2.29
N GLN A 31 6.19 -8.59 1.40
CA GLN A 31 5.99 -8.15 0.03
C GLN A 31 5.12 -6.90 -0.03
N THR A 32 5.52 -5.95 -0.89
CA THR A 32 4.71 -4.79 -1.22
C THR A 32 3.78 -5.12 -2.40
N LEU A 33 2.49 -4.85 -2.23
CA LEU A 33 1.43 -5.02 -3.21
C LEU A 33 0.97 -3.66 -3.73
N VAL A 34 0.36 -3.65 -4.92
CA VAL A 34 -0.18 -2.43 -5.55
C VAL A 34 -1.58 -2.70 -6.06
N THR A 35 -2.53 -1.82 -5.77
CA THR A 35 -3.90 -1.92 -6.24
C THR A 35 -4.49 -0.53 -6.53
N LYS A 36 -5.52 -0.51 -7.38
CA LYS A 36 -6.45 0.62 -7.54
C LYS A 36 -7.88 0.25 -7.15
N ASP A 37 -8.08 -1.01 -6.74
CA ASP A 37 -9.39 -1.55 -6.41
C ASP A 37 -9.86 -1.04 -5.05
N HIS A 38 -11.00 -0.36 -5.02
CA HIS A 38 -11.54 0.25 -3.81
C HIS A 38 -11.94 -0.78 -2.76
N ASP A 39 -12.44 -1.95 -3.17
CA ASP A 39 -12.88 -2.98 -2.25
C ASP A 39 -11.67 -3.62 -1.56
N VAL A 40 -10.56 -3.82 -2.27
CA VAL A 40 -9.28 -4.27 -1.68
C VAL A 40 -8.77 -3.26 -0.66
N ILE A 41 -8.77 -1.96 -1.01
CA ILE A 41 -8.31 -0.89 -0.10
C ILE A 41 -9.20 -0.81 1.14
N ARG A 42 -10.53 -0.89 0.96
CA ARG A 42 -11.49 -0.85 2.06
C ARG A 42 -11.29 -2.02 3.01
N GLN A 43 -11.24 -3.24 2.47
CA GLN A 43 -11.03 -4.45 3.28
C GLN A 43 -9.71 -4.37 4.06
N TRP A 44 -8.61 -4.00 3.39
CA TRP A 44 -7.30 -3.83 4.02
C TRP A 44 -7.34 -2.84 5.19
N GLY A 45 -8.04 -1.71 5.01
CA GLY A 45 -8.22 -0.70 6.05
C GLY A 45 -9.08 -1.21 7.22
N GLU A 46 -10.23 -1.80 6.92
CA GLU A 46 -11.19 -2.28 7.94
C GLU A 46 -10.61 -3.40 8.81
N GLU A 47 -9.86 -4.34 8.24
CA GLU A 47 -9.15 -5.39 8.99
C GLU A 47 -8.18 -4.81 10.04
N ARG A 48 -7.62 -3.64 9.74
CA ARG A 48 -6.69 -2.90 10.61
C ARG A 48 -7.39 -1.85 11.45
N ASN A 49 -8.73 -1.82 11.43
CA ASN A 49 -9.58 -0.82 12.07
C ASN A 49 -9.20 0.63 11.69
N ALA A 50 -8.70 0.80 10.46
CA ALA A 50 -8.26 2.07 9.93
C ALA A 50 -9.45 2.95 9.52
N VAL A 51 -9.38 4.24 9.83
CA VAL A 51 -10.39 5.24 9.46
C VAL A 51 -9.80 6.15 8.37
N PRO A 52 -10.49 6.35 7.21
CA PRO A 52 -10.05 7.30 6.20
C PRO A 52 -9.87 8.69 6.78
N ALA A 53 -8.73 9.32 6.49
CA ALA A 53 -8.42 10.61 7.08
C ALA A 53 -7.56 11.49 6.18
N THR A 54 -7.44 12.76 6.56
CA THR A 54 -6.58 13.75 5.91
C THR A 54 -5.82 14.58 6.92
N VAL A 55 -4.72 15.20 6.48
CA VAL A 55 -4.02 16.20 7.27
C VAL A 55 -4.81 17.53 7.24
N PRO A 56 -5.12 18.15 8.39
CA PRO A 56 -5.79 19.44 8.45
C PRO A 56 -5.02 20.50 7.66
N GLY A 57 -5.75 21.34 6.91
CA GLY A 57 -5.16 22.40 6.09
C GLY A 57 -4.47 21.93 4.81
N SER A 58 -4.44 20.62 4.53
CA SER A 58 -3.93 20.12 3.25
C SER A 58 -4.96 20.19 2.11
N ARG A 59 -6.24 20.41 2.43
CA ARG A 59 -7.33 20.48 1.44
C ARG A 59 -7.06 21.56 0.39
N HIS A 60 -7.30 21.27 -0.89
CA HIS A 60 -7.12 22.20 -2.00
C HIS A 60 -8.40 22.25 -2.83
N GLY A 61 -9.12 23.38 -2.74
CA GLY A 61 -10.48 23.49 -3.28
C GLY A 61 -11.40 22.45 -2.65
N ASP A 62 -12.14 21.72 -3.49
CA ASP A 62 -13.06 20.66 -3.05
C ASP A 62 -12.37 19.33 -2.70
N HIS A 63 -11.08 19.19 -3.01
CA HIS A 63 -10.34 17.92 -2.91
C HIS A 63 -9.55 17.80 -1.61
N VAL A 64 -9.55 16.58 -1.05
CA VAL A 64 -8.76 16.21 0.13
C VAL A 64 -7.27 16.32 -0.20
N GLY A 65 -6.46 16.92 0.67
CA GLY A 65 -5.04 17.16 0.37
C GLY A 65 -4.19 15.91 0.38
N VAL A 66 -3.91 15.42 1.59
CA VAL A 66 -3.09 14.22 1.81
C VAL A 66 -4.02 13.08 2.23
N LEU A 67 -4.07 12.01 1.43
CA LEU A 67 -4.81 10.81 1.78
C LEU A 67 -4.04 10.02 2.85
N ARG A 68 -4.67 9.84 4.01
CA ARG A 68 -4.15 9.06 5.13
C ARG A 68 -5.18 8.06 5.63
N PHE A 69 -4.72 7.20 6.54
CA PHE A 69 -5.53 6.38 7.40
C PHE A 69 -5.13 6.65 8.84
N ASP A 70 -6.13 6.83 9.70
CA ASP A 70 -5.95 6.88 11.14
C ASP A 70 -6.09 5.45 11.71
N PHE A 71 -5.05 4.96 12.39
CA PHE A 71 -5.02 3.60 12.94
C PHE A 71 -5.14 3.66 14.48
N PRO A 72 -5.99 2.83 15.09
CA PRO A 72 -6.14 2.83 16.54
C PRO A 72 -4.83 2.48 17.23
N GLY A 73 -4.52 3.19 18.30
CA GLY A 73 -3.28 3.00 19.08
C GLY A 73 -2.03 3.59 18.45
N TYR A 74 -2.09 4.09 17.21
CA TYR A 74 -1.02 4.81 16.54
C TYR A 74 -1.32 6.31 16.54
N GLY A 75 -0.99 6.99 17.64
CA GLY A 75 -1.14 8.43 17.77
C GLY A 75 0.09 9.18 17.27
N GLY A 76 -0.12 10.34 16.63
CA GLY A 76 0.99 11.24 16.27
C GLY A 76 0.57 12.43 15.41
N GLU A 77 -0.40 12.25 14.53
CA GLU A 77 -0.92 13.32 13.68
C GLU A 77 -2.37 13.66 14.10
N ARG A 78 -2.69 14.95 14.20
CA ARG A 78 -4.10 15.39 14.28
C ARG A 78 -4.70 15.19 12.91
N LEU A 79 -5.23 14.01 12.63
CA LEU A 79 -5.90 13.71 11.38
C LEU A 79 -7.36 14.15 11.46
N GLU A 80 -7.90 14.64 10.35
CA GLU A 80 -9.33 14.90 10.17
C GLU A 80 -9.96 13.68 9.49
N HIS A 81 -10.89 13.02 10.18
CA HIS A 81 -11.61 11.87 9.63
C HIS A 81 -12.52 12.31 8.49
N ILE A 82 -12.48 11.57 7.40
CA ILE A 82 -13.31 11.80 6.21
C ILE A 82 -14.05 10.52 5.86
N SER A 83 -15.04 10.65 4.98
CA SER A 83 -15.75 9.48 4.46
C SER A 83 -14.87 8.67 3.49
N TRP A 84 -15.15 7.37 3.36
CA TRP A 84 -14.58 6.55 2.29
C TRP A 84 -14.86 7.14 0.90
N ASP A 85 -16.04 7.72 0.69
CA ASP A 85 -16.41 8.38 -0.58
C ASP A 85 -15.48 9.54 -0.91
N GLU A 86 -15.22 10.44 0.04
CA GLU A 86 -14.30 11.57 -0.16
C GLU A 86 -12.85 11.13 -0.40
N TRP A 87 -12.43 10.05 0.28
CA TRP A 87 -11.11 9.45 0.12
C TRP A 87 -10.96 8.87 -1.30
N PHE A 88 -11.91 8.04 -1.73
CA PHE A 88 -11.87 7.38 -3.05
C PHE A 88 -12.05 8.37 -4.18
N ARG A 89 -12.93 9.37 -4.04
CA ARG A 89 -13.07 10.44 -5.03
C ARG A 89 -11.73 11.10 -5.34
N THR A 90 -10.99 11.49 -4.30
CA THR A 90 -9.66 12.10 -4.45
C THR A 90 -8.65 11.12 -5.05
N PHE A 91 -8.72 9.84 -4.65
CA PHE A 91 -7.84 8.78 -5.15
C PHE A 91 -8.01 8.57 -6.66
N ASP A 92 -9.25 8.50 -7.14
CA ASP A 92 -9.59 8.29 -8.54
C ASP A 92 -9.31 9.52 -9.41
N GLU A 93 -9.73 10.70 -8.96
CA GLU A 93 -9.53 11.96 -9.68
C GLU A 93 -8.05 12.23 -9.96
N ARG A 94 -7.17 11.78 -9.06
CA ARG A 94 -5.71 11.91 -9.19
C ARG A 94 -5.03 10.71 -9.84
N ASN A 95 -5.80 9.70 -10.25
CA ASN A 95 -5.30 8.45 -10.84
C ASN A 95 -4.17 7.82 -10.02
N LEU A 96 -4.38 7.71 -8.71
CA LEU A 96 -3.38 7.19 -7.78
C LEU A 96 -3.34 5.65 -7.79
N GLU A 97 -2.25 5.13 -7.27
CA GLU A 97 -2.06 3.72 -6.92
C GLU A 97 -1.92 3.60 -5.41
N PHE A 98 -2.61 2.61 -4.83
CA PHE A 98 -2.45 2.24 -3.44
C PHE A 98 -1.40 1.14 -3.33
N VAL A 99 -0.28 1.50 -2.72
CA VAL A 99 0.85 0.60 -2.53
C VAL A 99 0.90 0.26 -1.04
N TYR A 100 0.84 -1.02 -0.71
CA TYR A 100 0.65 -1.48 0.66
C TYR A 100 1.41 -2.75 0.96
N GLN A 101 1.50 -3.09 2.24
CA GLN A 101 2.05 -4.35 2.70
C GLN A 101 0.98 -5.07 3.54
N GLU A 102 0.76 -6.35 3.27
CA GLU A 102 -0.16 -7.18 4.04
C GLU A 102 0.44 -7.49 5.42
N HIS A 103 1.62 -8.12 5.41
CA HIS A 103 2.36 -8.49 6.62
C HIS A 103 3.78 -7.93 6.62
N ARG A 104 4.32 -7.65 7.81
CA ARG A 104 5.75 -7.41 8.01
C ARG A 104 6.53 -8.70 7.77
N SER A 105 7.86 -8.60 7.65
CA SER A 105 8.73 -9.77 7.50
C SER A 105 8.60 -10.81 8.64
N GLY A 106 8.11 -10.40 9.81
CA GLY A 106 7.82 -11.29 10.94
C GLY A 106 6.46 -11.99 10.90
N GLY A 107 5.63 -11.74 9.87
CA GLY A 107 4.28 -12.30 9.73
C GLY A 107 3.17 -11.53 10.46
N GLU A 108 3.50 -10.46 11.17
CA GLU A 108 2.52 -9.59 11.82
C GLU A 108 1.86 -8.64 10.80
N PRO A 109 0.58 -8.26 10.95
CA PRO A 109 -0.07 -7.28 10.08
C PRO A 109 0.72 -5.97 9.98
N SER A 110 0.84 -5.44 8.77
CA SER A 110 1.51 -4.16 8.50
C SER A 110 0.49 -3.03 8.31
N ASN A 111 0.76 -1.86 8.89
CA ASN A 111 0.01 -0.62 8.62
C ASN A 111 0.70 0.24 7.56
N PHE A 112 1.69 -0.33 6.86
CA PHE A 112 2.43 0.39 5.83
C PHE A 112 1.58 0.53 4.57
N PHE A 113 1.37 1.78 4.17
CA PHE A 113 0.84 2.12 2.86
C PHE A 113 1.45 3.43 2.37
N LEU A 114 1.42 3.62 1.06
CA LEU A 114 1.67 4.88 0.39
C LEU A 114 0.71 5.00 -0.80
N VAL A 115 0.31 6.23 -1.09
CA VAL A 115 -0.37 6.55 -2.35
C VAL A 115 0.62 7.26 -3.25
N ARG A 116 0.70 6.84 -4.50
CA ARG A 116 1.56 7.47 -5.51
C ARG A 116 0.77 7.68 -6.80
N SER A 117 1.20 8.63 -7.63
CA SER A 117 0.67 8.76 -8.98
C SER A 117 1.04 7.54 -9.81
N ALA A 118 0.11 7.05 -10.63
CA ALA A 118 0.46 6.06 -11.65
C ALA A 118 1.40 6.72 -12.68
N GLU A 119 2.61 6.18 -12.86
CA GLU A 119 3.52 6.65 -13.91
C GLU A 119 3.00 6.19 -15.27
N GLN A 120 2.91 7.13 -16.23
CA GLN A 120 2.42 6.93 -17.60
C GLN A 120 3.56 6.59 -18.55
#